data_AF-A0A972MC75-F1
#
_entry.id   AF-A0A972MC75-F1
#
_cell.length_a   1.000
_cell.length_b   1.000
_cell.length_c   1.000
_cell.angle_alpha   90.00
_cell.angle_beta   90.00
_cell.angle_gamma   90.00
#
_symmetry.space_group_name_H-M   'P 1'
#
loop_
_entity.id
_entity.type
_entity.pdbx_description
1 polymer ?
#
loop_
_entity_poly.entity_id
_entity_poly.type
_entity_poly.pdbx_seq_one_letter_code
_entity_poly.pdbx_strand_id
1 'polypeptide(L)'
;MNSQVNTSSPYSRFGVGEMENFSLGRTKAMGGISSGIRLPFEINMYNPASYSAIPQNSFLFQVGIKNKRTDYSTNDESITNYDFSLASINAALKVNKYWGMSFGITPVSNIGYKILTSDSVTLDDYTSRYNNTYIGEGGISQLYFGNAFAYKGLSIGINTSYYFGTLSKKTQSLMYETDYISYLSDDEDTKVKDLHVRYGIQYTDSIFGKYNLTVGGFFENTTSLNADVYRYTNRTITIGSEAMISDTIINDTITSGSIEL
;
A
#
# COMPACT_ATOMS: atom_id res chain seq x y z
N MET A 1 13.21 -12.74 -10.13
CA MET A 1 11.93 -12.22 -10.64
C MET A 1 11.96 -10.72 -10.45
N ASN A 2 11.91 -9.93 -11.52
CA ASN A 2 11.87 -8.47 -11.42
C ASN A 2 10.50 -8.06 -10.87
N SER A 3 10.44 -7.57 -9.63
CA SER A 3 9.24 -6.96 -9.08
C SER A 3 9.09 -5.54 -9.64
N GLN A 4 7.86 -5.14 -9.94
CA GLN A 4 7.56 -3.81 -10.45
C GLN A 4 7.44 -2.85 -9.27
N VAL A 5 8.32 -1.85 -9.22
CA VAL A 5 8.30 -0.79 -8.21
C VAL A 5 7.14 0.16 -8.56
N ASN A 6 6.03 0.05 -7.83
CA ASN A 6 4.77 0.79 -8.09
C ASN A 6 4.70 2.16 -7.39
N THR A 7 5.69 2.48 -6.57
CA THR A 7 5.87 3.77 -5.90
C THR A 7 7.36 4.06 -5.78
N SER A 8 7.78 5.31 -5.82
CA SER A 8 9.18 5.69 -5.63
C SER A 8 9.30 6.75 -4.54
N SER A 9 8.90 6.36 -3.33
CA SER A 9 8.81 7.24 -2.15
C SER A 9 9.76 6.80 -1.04
N PRO A 10 10.77 7.61 -0.66
CA PRO A 10 11.61 7.37 0.51
C PRO A 10 10.82 7.19 1.81
N TYR A 11 9.63 7.80 1.90
CA TYR A 11 8.75 7.68 3.07
C TYR A 11 8.12 6.29 3.21
N SER A 12 8.04 5.52 2.13
CA SER A 12 7.55 4.13 2.17
C SER A 12 8.50 3.16 2.90
N ARG A 13 9.66 3.62 3.38
CA ARG A 13 10.56 2.82 4.22
C ARG A 13 9.96 2.46 5.59
N PHE A 14 9.07 3.29 6.11
CA PHE A 14 8.49 3.13 7.46
C PHE A 14 7.17 2.34 7.43
N GLY A 15 6.92 1.56 8.49
CA GLY A 15 5.69 0.77 8.64
C GLY A 15 5.44 -0.18 7.46
N VAL A 16 4.17 -0.22 7.02
CA VAL A 16 3.68 -0.99 5.87
C VAL A 16 3.89 -0.32 4.50
N GLY A 17 4.58 0.83 4.48
CA GLY A 17 4.76 1.65 3.28
C GLY A 17 3.80 2.82 3.16
N GLU A 18 3.65 3.32 1.93
CA GLU A 18 2.74 4.42 1.63
C GLU A 18 1.31 3.87 1.49
N MET A 19 0.40 4.39 2.32
CA MET A 19 -1.01 4.02 2.26
C MET A 19 -1.65 4.50 0.96
N GLU A 20 -2.30 3.57 0.28
CA GLU A 20 -3.06 3.85 -0.91
C GLU A 20 -4.45 4.30 -0.50
N ASN A 21 -4.63 5.62 -0.45
CA ASN A 21 -5.97 6.19 -0.46
C ASN A 21 -6.59 5.86 -1.82
N PHE A 22 -7.31 4.74 -1.89
CA PHE A 22 -8.28 4.50 -2.95
C PHE A 22 -9.11 5.79 -3.07
N SER A 23 -9.27 6.31 -4.27
CA SER A 23 -10.12 7.48 -4.48
C SER A 23 -10.40 7.50 -5.95
N LEU A 24 -11.69 7.52 -6.28
CA LEU A 24 -12.11 7.68 -7.65
C LEU A 24 -11.62 9.04 -8.14
N GLY A 25 -11.37 9.19 -9.44
CA GLY A 25 -10.85 10.44 -10.00
C GLY A 25 -11.67 11.66 -9.56
N ARG A 26 -12.99 11.49 -9.45
CA ARG A 26 -13.92 12.51 -8.93
C ARG A 26 -13.69 12.83 -7.45
N THR A 27 -13.72 11.84 -6.57
CA THR A 27 -13.53 12.06 -5.13
C THR A 27 -12.16 12.64 -4.83
N LYS A 28 -11.13 12.23 -5.58
CA LYS A 28 -9.77 12.78 -5.49
C LYS A 28 -9.72 14.25 -5.89
N ALA A 29 -10.40 14.63 -6.98
CA ALA A 29 -10.54 16.03 -7.39
C ALA A 29 -11.32 16.89 -6.38
N MET A 30 -12.15 16.27 -5.53
CA MET A 30 -12.91 16.92 -4.46
C MET A 30 -12.18 16.89 -3.11
N GLY A 31 -10.85 16.71 -3.10
CA GLY A 31 -10.06 16.68 -1.86
C GLY A 31 -10.21 15.39 -1.04
N GLY A 32 -10.65 14.29 -1.66
CA GLY A 32 -10.72 12.97 -1.04
C GLY A 32 -12.02 12.68 -0.29
N ILE A 33 -13.07 13.49 -0.45
CA ILE A 33 -14.35 13.22 0.21
C ILE A 33 -14.97 11.90 -0.28
N SER A 34 -15.42 11.07 0.66
CA SER A 34 -15.96 9.74 0.34
C SER A 34 -17.15 9.33 1.20
N SER A 35 -17.26 9.79 2.45
CA SER A 35 -18.29 9.34 3.40
C SER A 35 -19.73 9.61 2.93
N GLY A 36 -19.99 10.79 2.38
CA GLY A 36 -21.31 11.19 1.88
C GLY A 36 -21.54 10.95 0.38
N ILE A 37 -20.55 10.38 -0.33
CA ILE A 37 -20.64 10.21 -1.78
C ILE A 37 -21.54 9.02 -2.10
N ARG A 38 -22.65 9.31 -2.78
CA ARG A 38 -23.68 8.35 -3.17
C ARG A 38 -24.07 8.58 -4.63
N LEU A 39 -23.44 7.83 -5.53
CA LEU A 39 -23.60 8.00 -6.97
C LEU A 39 -24.02 6.67 -7.63
N PRO A 40 -24.93 6.69 -8.62
CA PRO A 40 -25.48 5.47 -9.22
C PRO A 40 -24.48 4.70 -10.10
N PHE A 41 -23.47 5.36 -10.67
CA PHE A 41 -22.54 4.76 -11.64
C PHE A 41 -21.08 4.74 -11.15
N GLU A 42 -20.88 4.79 -9.84
CA GLU A 42 -19.55 4.91 -9.24
C GLU A 42 -19.49 4.03 -7.98
N ILE A 43 -18.44 3.21 -7.86
CA ILE A 43 -18.30 2.25 -6.76
C ILE A 43 -17.44 2.89 -5.68
N ASN A 44 -18.09 3.38 -4.62
CA ASN A 44 -17.41 3.95 -3.47
C ASN A 44 -17.16 2.88 -2.39
N MET A 45 -15.96 2.32 -2.38
CA MET A 45 -15.58 1.26 -1.43
C MET A 45 -15.36 1.75 0.01
N TYR A 46 -15.14 3.05 0.21
CA TYR A 46 -14.97 3.61 1.57
C TYR A 46 -16.25 3.59 2.37
N ASN A 47 -17.39 3.84 1.73
CA ASN A 47 -18.67 3.74 2.39
C ASN A 47 -19.53 2.68 1.69
N PRO A 48 -19.48 1.40 2.13
CA PRO A 48 -20.21 0.32 1.47
C PRO A 48 -21.73 0.58 1.39
N ALA A 49 -22.32 1.42 2.25
CA ALA A 49 -23.73 1.79 2.14
C ALA A 49 -24.08 2.44 0.78
N SER A 50 -23.10 3.01 0.08
CA SER A 50 -23.31 3.63 -1.23
C SER A 50 -23.68 2.64 -2.33
N TYR A 51 -23.35 1.35 -2.21
CA TYR A 51 -23.63 0.35 -3.25
C TYR A 51 -25.13 0.17 -3.49
N SER A 52 -25.95 0.50 -2.49
CA SER A 52 -27.39 0.51 -2.62
C SER A 52 -27.91 1.61 -3.57
N ALA A 53 -27.08 2.57 -4.01
CA ALA A 53 -27.44 3.61 -4.98
C ALA A 53 -27.40 3.11 -6.43
N ILE A 54 -26.76 1.96 -6.68
CA ILE A 54 -26.59 1.42 -8.02
C ILE A 54 -27.99 1.13 -8.62
N PRO A 55 -28.24 1.52 -9.88
CA PRO A 55 -29.51 1.27 -10.53
C PRO A 55 -29.84 -0.22 -10.59
N GLN A 56 -31.13 -0.53 -10.49
CA GLN A 56 -31.62 -1.91 -10.59
C GLN A 56 -31.27 -2.51 -11.97
N ASN A 57 -31.02 -3.82 -12.01
CA ASN A 57 -30.66 -4.57 -13.21
C ASN A 57 -29.40 -4.04 -13.93
N SER A 58 -28.51 -3.36 -13.19
CA SER A 58 -27.24 -2.88 -13.72
C SER A 58 -26.08 -3.68 -13.14
N PHE A 59 -25.08 -3.94 -13.99
CA PHE A 59 -23.77 -4.43 -13.61
C PHE A 59 -22.74 -3.36 -13.97
N LEU A 60 -21.98 -2.91 -12.97
CA LEU A 60 -20.93 -1.93 -13.12
C LEU A 60 -19.59 -2.63 -13.04
N PHE A 61 -18.69 -2.30 -13.95
CA PHE A 61 -17.30 -2.72 -13.92
C PHE A 61 -16.43 -1.47 -14.00
N GLN A 62 -15.50 -1.30 -13.07
CA GLN A 62 -14.65 -0.12 -12.93
C GLN A 62 -13.20 -0.54 -12.77
N VAL A 63 -12.34 0.01 -13.63
CA VAL A 63 -10.90 -0.11 -13.55
C VAL A 63 -10.34 1.28 -13.28
N GLY A 64 -9.58 1.41 -12.20
CA GLY A 64 -8.89 2.63 -11.83
C GLY A 64 -7.41 2.52 -12.19
N ILE A 65 -6.85 3.56 -12.78
CA ILE A 65 -5.43 3.68 -13.06
C ILE A 65 -4.93 4.94 -12.37
N LYS A 66 -3.72 4.88 -11.81
CA LYS A 66 -3.07 5.99 -11.13
C LYS A 66 -1.74 6.31 -11.81
N ASN A 67 -1.50 7.60 -11.97
CA ASN A 67 -0.17 8.14 -12.25
C ASN A 67 0.21 9.11 -11.13
N LYS A 68 1.40 8.95 -10.57
CA LYS A 68 1.96 9.83 -9.55
C LYS A 68 3.26 10.42 -10.09
N ARG A 69 3.36 11.75 -10.09
CA ARG A 69 4.60 12.46 -10.35
C ARG A 69 5.12 12.99 -9.02
N THR A 70 6.37 12.70 -8.71
CA THR A 70 7.03 13.20 -7.51
C THR A 70 8.32 13.88 -7.90
N ASP A 71 8.46 15.16 -7.54
CA ASP A 71 9.67 15.94 -7.77
C ASP A 71 10.43 16.04 -6.43
N TYR A 72 11.63 15.45 -6.38
CA TYR A 72 12.58 15.56 -5.28
C TYR A 72 13.63 16.61 -5.61
N SER A 73 13.99 17.43 -4.62
CA SER A 73 15.07 18.40 -4.75
C SER A 73 15.94 18.35 -3.51
N THR A 74 17.25 18.30 -3.71
CA THR A 74 18.24 18.46 -2.63
C THR A 74 19.40 19.29 -3.15
N ASN A 75 19.73 20.37 -2.43
CA ASN A 75 20.76 21.35 -2.81
C ASN A 75 20.71 21.74 -4.30
N ASP A 76 21.53 21.09 -5.14
CA ASP A 76 21.69 21.37 -6.58
C ASP A 76 21.14 20.27 -7.51
N GLU A 77 20.58 19.18 -6.96
CA GLU A 77 20.03 18.07 -7.75
C GLU A 77 18.50 18.02 -7.66
N SER A 78 17.86 17.80 -8.81
CA SER A 78 16.42 17.57 -8.94
C SER A 78 16.17 16.23 -9.62
N ILE A 79 15.34 15.40 -9.00
CA ILE A 79 14.92 14.10 -9.55
C ILE A 79 13.41 14.12 -9.67
N THR A 80 12.89 13.89 -10.87
CA THR A 80 11.46 13.67 -11.10
C THR A 80 11.21 12.18 -11.31
N ASN A 81 10.34 11.62 -10.49
CA ASN A 81 9.86 10.25 -10.65
C ASN A 81 8.43 10.22 -11.18
N TYR A 82 8.15 9.21 -11.99
CA TYR A 82 6.83 8.89 -12.52
C TYR A 82 6.45 7.46 -12.14
N ASP A 83 5.44 7.31 -11.31
CA ASP A 83 4.90 6.00 -10.93
C ASP A 83 3.56 5.78 -11.65
N PHE A 84 3.46 4.70 -12.42
CA PHE A 84 2.21 4.28 -13.05
C PHE A 84 1.78 2.95 -12.44
N SER A 85 0.56 2.90 -11.90
CA SER A 85 0.05 1.71 -11.23
C SER A 85 -1.46 1.54 -11.38
N LEU A 86 -1.91 0.31 -11.21
CA LEU A 86 -3.33 -0.02 -11.12
C LEU A 86 -3.87 0.51 -9.77
N ALA A 87 -4.93 1.30 -9.82
CA ALA A 87 -5.58 1.82 -8.61
C ALA A 87 -6.65 0.86 -8.07
N SER A 88 -7.41 0.19 -8.94
CA SER A 88 -8.43 -0.79 -8.54
C SER A 88 -9.01 -1.56 -9.71
N ILE A 89 -9.53 -2.75 -9.45
CA ILE A 89 -10.47 -3.45 -10.34
C ILE A 89 -11.68 -3.85 -9.50
N ASN A 90 -12.82 -3.24 -9.79
CA ASN A 90 -14.03 -3.38 -8.99
C ASN A 90 -15.23 -3.68 -9.88
N ALA A 91 -16.16 -4.47 -9.36
CA ALA A 91 -17.46 -4.69 -9.95
C ALA A 91 -18.55 -4.48 -8.90
N ALA A 92 -19.75 -4.13 -9.36
CA ALA A 92 -20.90 -4.00 -8.48
C ALA A 92 -22.21 -4.22 -9.23
N LEU A 93 -23.21 -4.67 -8.49
CA LEU A 93 -24.52 -4.98 -9.05
C LEU A 93 -25.63 -4.75 -8.02
N LYS A 94 -26.81 -4.44 -8.53
CA LYS A 94 -28.01 -4.23 -7.72
C LYS A 94 -28.91 -5.45 -7.81
N VAL A 95 -28.94 -6.26 -6.75
CA VAL A 95 -29.71 -7.52 -6.73
C VAL A 95 -31.21 -7.27 -6.70
N ASN A 96 -31.64 -6.30 -5.88
CA ASN A 96 -33.03 -5.84 -5.84
C ASN A 96 -33.07 -4.35 -5.47
N LYS A 97 -34.26 -3.73 -5.44
CA LYS A 97 -34.41 -2.29 -5.13
C LYS A 97 -33.74 -1.86 -3.81
N TYR A 98 -33.57 -2.76 -2.84
CA TYR A 98 -32.98 -2.47 -1.54
C TYR A 98 -31.52 -2.90 -1.44
N TRP A 99 -31.13 -4.01 -2.07
CA TRP A 99 -29.83 -4.66 -1.89
C TRP A 99 -28.88 -4.42 -3.07
N GLY A 100 -27.73 -3.81 -2.79
CA GLY A 100 -26.59 -3.68 -3.70
C GLY A 100 -25.38 -4.46 -3.19
N MET A 101 -24.54 -4.91 -4.11
CA MET A 101 -23.32 -5.67 -3.82
C MET A 101 -22.15 -5.12 -4.62
N SER A 102 -20.94 -5.29 -4.10
CA SER A 102 -19.71 -4.96 -4.80
C SER A 102 -18.59 -5.93 -4.43
N PHE A 103 -17.65 -6.15 -5.33
CA PHE A 103 -16.46 -6.93 -5.09
C PHE A 103 -15.32 -6.42 -5.95
N GLY A 104 -14.09 -6.66 -5.53
CA GLY A 104 -12.95 -6.21 -6.30
C GLY A 104 -11.62 -6.51 -5.63
N ILE A 105 -10.57 -6.13 -6.34
CA ILE A 105 -9.20 -6.18 -5.88
C ILE A 105 -8.61 -4.77 -5.96
N THR A 106 -7.97 -4.33 -4.90
CA THR A 106 -7.42 -2.96 -4.78
C THR A 106 -6.14 -2.99 -3.95
N PRO A 107 -5.06 -2.31 -4.36
CA PRO A 107 -3.89 -2.10 -3.50
C PRO A 107 -4.26 -1.30 -2.24
N VAL A 108 -3.73 -1.67 -1.09
CA VAL A 108 -3.93 -1.02 0.21
C VAL A 108 -2.69 -0.19 0.60
N SER A 109 -1.50 -0.75 0.40
CA SER A 109 -0.23 -0.05 0.62
C SER A 109 0.81 -0.52 -0.37
N ASN A 110 1.81 0.32 -0.64
CA ASN A 110 2.95 -0.03 -1.48
C ASN A 110 4.26 0.41 -0.84
N ILE A 111 5.30 -0.41 -0.98
CA ILE A 111 6.69 -0.04 -0.71
C ILE A 111 7.43 0.02 -2.03
N GLY A 112 8.21 1.08 -2.20
CA GLY A 112 8.99 1.27 -3.40
C GLY A 112 9.97 2.40 -3.22
N TYR A 113 11.23 2.05 -3.04
CA TYR A 113 12.35 2.99 -2.97
C TYR A 113 13.66 2.29 -3.30
N LYS A 114 14.60 3.07 -3.83
CA LYS A 114 16.00 2.69 -3.96
C LYS A 114 16.84 3.91 -3.61
N ILE A 115 17.54 3.85 -2.49
CA ILE A 115 18.33 4.96 -1.95
C ILE A 115 19.77 4.49 -1.85
N LEU A 116 20.69 5.21 -2.48
CA LEU A 116 22.11 5.01 -2.34
C LEU A 116 22.68 6.13 -1.47
N THR A 117 23.45 5.75 -0.46
CA THR A 117 24.18 6.68 0.40
C THR A 117 25.64 6.25 0.46
N SER A 118 26.54 7.17 0.15
CA SER A 118 27.97 7.00 0.32
C SER A 118 28.41 7.80 1.53
N ASP A 119 29.12 7.15 2.45
CA ASP A 119 29.63 7.80 3.65
C ASP A 119 31.03 7.25 3.96
N SER A 120 31.74 7.95 4.84
CA SER A 120 33.09 7.59 5.26
C SER A 120 33.23 7.73 6.76
N VAL A 121 33.74 6.69 7.41
CA VAL A 121 34.16 6.78 8.81
C VAL A 121 35.67 6.99 8.84
N THR A 122 36.09 8.09 9.46
CA THR A 122 37.50 8.33 9.77
C THR A 122 37.73 8.02 11.25
N LEU A 123 38.61 7.05 11.53
CA LEU A 123 39.11 6.75 12.87
C LEU A 123 40.63 6.94 12.85
N ASP A 124 41.13 7.88 13.64
CA ASP A 124 42.53 8.33 13.61
C ASP A 124 43.00 8.70 12.18
N ASP A 125 44.06 8.07 11.65
CA ASP A 125 44.60 8.30 10.30
C ASP A 125 43.94 7.43 9.21
N TYR A 126 42.94 6.62 9.56
CA TYR A 126 42.31 5.66 8.65
C TYR A 126 40.91 6.11 8.24
N THR A 127 40.66 6.21 6.93
CA THR A 127 39.34 6.55 6.38
C THR A 127 38.77 5.37 5.60
N SER A 128 37.76 4.73 6.18
CA SER A 128 36.99 3.68 5.52
C SER A 128 35.83 4.29 4.76
N ARG A 129 35.63 3.90 3.50
CA ARG A 129 34.48 4.33 2.69
C ARG A 129 33.49 3.19 2.54
N TYR A 130 32.22 3.48 2.79
CA TYR A 130 31.16 2.51 2.64
C TYR A 130 29.97 3.09 1.86
N ASN A 131 29.42 2.26 0.99
CA ASN A 131 28.25 2.55 0.18
C ASN A 131 27.10 1.68 0.68
N ASN A 132 26.05 2.32 1.21
CA ASN A 132 24.81 1.65 1.57
C ASN A 132 23.78 1.84 0.47
N THR A 133 23.15 0.75 0.05
CA THR A 133 21.99 0.74 -0.84
C THR A 133 20.80 0.17 -0.08
N TYR A 134 19.78 0.99 0.12
CA TYR A 134 18.51 0.59 0.72
C TYR A 134 17.48 0.41 -0.39
N ILE A 135 16.86 -0.76 -0.46
CA ILE A 135 15.85 -1.11 -1.45
C ILE A 135 14.61 -1.57 -0.70
N GLY A 136 13.45 -1.07 -1.10
CA GLY A 136 12.18 -1.61 -0.67
C GLY A 136 11.27 -1.83 -1.86
N GLU A 137 10.58 -2.95 -1.88
CA GLU A 137 9.60 -3.29 -2.91
C GLU A 137 8.46 -4.15 -2.36
N GLY A 138 7.35 -4.16 -3.10
CA GLY A 138 6.16 -4.92 -2.76
C GLY A 138 5.00 -4.04 -2.28
N GLY A 139 4.03 -4.66 -1.63
CA GLY A 139 2.81 -3.99 -1.22
C GLY A 139 1.77 -4.96 -0.68
N ILE A 140 0.73 -4.40 -0.06
CA ILE A 140 -0.43 -5.13 0.44
C ILE A 140 -1.59 -4.84 -0.50
N SER A 141 -2.29 -5.87 -0.94
CA SER A 141 -3.54 -5.77 -1.70
C SER A 141 -4.69 -6.35 -0.90
N GLN A 142 -5.89 -5.86 -1.17
CA GLN A 142 -7.13 -6.41 -0.63
C GLN A 142 -7.98 -7.01 -1.73
N LEU A 143 -8.53 -8.20 -1.46
CA LEU A 143 -9.72 -8.70 -2.14
C LEU A 143 -10.90 -8.39 -1.22
N TYR A 144 -11.93 -7.72 -1.71
CA TYR A 144 -13.11 -7.41 -0.90
C TYR A 144 -14.40 -7.90 -1.51
N PHE A 145 -15.37 -8.12 -0.63
CA PHE A 145 -16.75 -8.41 -0.95
C PHE A 145 -17.67 -7.60 -0.04
N GLY A 146 -18.63 -6.95 -0.66
CA GLY A 146 -19.41 -5.87 -0.07
C GLY A 146 -20.90 -6.02 -0.30
N ASN A 147 -21.68 -5.70 0.73
CA ASN A 147 -23.14 -5.74 0.70
C ASN A 147 -23.72 -4.47 1.30
N ALA A 148 -24.81 -3.97 0.71
CA ALA A 148 -25.49 -2.77 1.16
C ALA A 148 -27.01 -2.90 1.04
N PHE A 149 -27.73 -2.46 2.06
CA PHE A 149 -29.19 -2.47 2.10
C PHE A 149 -29.71 -1.05 2.34
N ALA A 150 -30.68 -0.62 1.55
CA ALA A 150 -31.34 0.67 1.70
C ALA A 150 -32.83 0.52 1.95
N TYR A 151 -33.37 1.34 2.85
CA TYR A 151 -34.80 1.43 3.14
C TYR A 151 -35.14 2.84 3.61
N LYS A 152 -36.13 3.48 2.96
CA LYS A 152 -36.65 4.83 3.30
C LYS A 152 -35.54 5.87 3.53
N GLY A 153 -34.60 5.99 2.59
CA GLY A 153 -33.51 6.97 2.66
C GLY A 153 -32.30 6.52 3.48
N LEU A 154 -32.48 5.63 4.47
CA LEU A 154 -31.38 5.03 5.23
C LEU A 154 -30.74 3.90 4.43
N SER A 155 -29.42 3.86 4.39
CA SER A 155 -28.61 2.82 3.78
C SER A 155 -27.53 2.37 4.75
N ILE A 156 -27.35 1.07 4.90
CA ILE A 156 -26.27 0.46 5.67
C ILE A 156 -25.49 -0.48 4.77
N GLY A 157 -24.21 -0.67 5.06
CA GLY A 157 -23.38 -1.60 4.31
C GLY A 157 -22.21 -2.15 5.10
N ILE A 158 -21.66 -3.24 4.59
CA ILE A 158 -20.50 -3.93 5.13
C ILE A 158 -19.58 -4.37 4.00
N ASN A 159 -18.28 -4.20 4.18
CA ASN A 159 -17.22 -4.74 3.34
C ASN A 159 -16.36 -5.69 4.17
N THR A 160 -16.24 -6.93 3.71
CA THR A 160 -15.26 -7.89 4.24
C THR A 160 -14.11 -7.99 3.26
N SER A 161 -12.90 -7.84 3.74
CA SER A 161 -11.69 -7.77 2.94
C SER A 161 -10.67 -8.78 3.44
N TYR A 162 -9.97 -9.43 2.53
CA TYR A 162 -8.81 -10.25 2.82
C TYR A 162 -7.56 -9.52 2.33
N TYR A 163 -6.68 -9.16 3.25
CA TYR A 163 -5.43 -8.47 2.99
C TYR A 163 -4.33 -9.49 2.77
N PHE A 164 -3.57 -9.31 1.69
CA PHE A 164 -2.48 -10.19 1.34
C PHE A 164 -1.38 -9.42 0.61
N GLY A 165 -0.14 -9.79 0.87
CA GLY A 165 1.00 -9.20 0.19
C GLY A 165 2.31 -9.53 0.86
N THR A 166 3.40 -9.14 0.21
CA THR A 166 4.75 -9.22 0.76
C THR A 166 5.38 -7.83 0.67
N LEU A 167 5.99 -7.41 1.77
CA LEU A 167 6.82 -6.23 1.86
C LEU A 167 8.26 -6.69 1.98
N SER A 168 9.08 -6.40 0.98
CA SER A 168 10.50 -6.76 0.97
C SER A 168 11.36 -5.53 1.22
N LYS A 169 12.27 -5.61 2.19
CA LYS A 169 13.24 -4.58 2.53
C LYS A 169 14.63 -5.19 2.47
N LYS A 170 15.51 -4.59 1.69
CA LYS A 170 16.89 -5.04 1.53
C LYS A 170 17.85 -3.90 1.82
N THR A 171 18.83 -4.16 2.67
CA THR A 171 19.96 -3.28 2.92
C THR A 171 21.23 -3.96 2.42
N GLN A 172 21.93 -3.31 1.51
CA GLN A 172 23.24 -3.76 1.03
C GLN A 172 24.28 -2.74 1.47
N SER A 173 25.36 -3.20 2.11
CA SER A 173 26.50 -2.37 2.46
C SER A 173 27.74 -2.89 1.75
N LEU A 174 28.46 -2.01 1.08
CA LEU A 174 29.71 -2.33 0.41
C LEU A 174 30.80 -1.40 0.94
N MET A 175 31.76 -1.98 1.65
CA MET A 175 32.88 -1.27 2.26
C MET A 175 34.16 -1.59 1.51
N TYR A 176 34.91 -0.54 1.18
CA TYR A 176 36.19 -0.64 0.49
C TYR A 176 37.32 -0.28 1.45
N GLU A 177 38.25 -1.20 1.64
CA GLU A 177 39.49 -0.99 2.37
C GLU A 177 40.69 -1.32 1.48
N THR A 178 41.88 -0.89 1.90
CA THR A 178 43.13 -1.08 1.14
C THR A 178 43.39 -2.55 0.78
N ASP A 179 43.09 -3.46 1.70
CA ASP A 179 43.46 -4.88 1.58
C ASP A 179 42.26 -5.82 1.39
N TYR A 180 41.02 -5.32 1.52
CA TYR A 180 39.82 -6.13 1.39
C TYR A 180 38.57 -5.35 0.99
N ILE A 181 37.59 -6.06 0.45
CA ILE A 181 36.24 -5.58 0.19
C ILE A 181 35.28 -6.37 1.07
N SER A 182 34.41 -5.68 1.81
CA SER A 182 33.36 -6.32 2.59
C SER A 182 31.99 -5.97 2.02
N TYR A 183 31.19 -6.99 1.76
CA TYR A 183 29.81 -6.90 1.31
C TYR A 183 28.89 -7.49 2.37
N LEU A 184 27.88 -6.73 2.80
CA LEU A 184 26.82 -7.17 3.69
C LEU A 184 25.48 -7.05 2.95
N SER A 185 24.66 -8.09 3.00
CA SER A 185 23.25 -8.04 2.56
C SER A 185 22.37 -8.45 3.73
N ASP A 186 21.39 -7.62 4.04
CA ASP A 186 20.32 -7.89 5.00
C ASP A 186 18.98 -7.81 4.27
N ASP A 187 18.27 -8.92 4.21
CA ASP A 187 17.02 -9.11 3.47
C ASP A 187 15.92 -9.44 4.47
N GLU A 188 14.85 -8.63 4.49
CA GLU A 188 13.68 -8.78 5.35
C GLU A 188 12.40 -8.84 4.50
N ASP A 189 11.69 -9.97 4.58
CA ASP A 189 10.40 -10.18 3.93
C ASP A 189 9.30 -10.28 4.98
N THR A 190 8.35 -9.34 4.94
CA THR A 190 7.15 -9.37 5.78
C THR A 190 5.95 -9.81 4.94
N LYS A 191 5.37 -10.97 5.24
CA LYS A 191 4.19 -11.50 4.57
C LYS A 191 2.95 -11.19 5.40
N VAL A 192 2.01 -10.44 4.82
CA VAL A 192 0.77 -10.04 5.47
C VAL A 192 -0.37 -10.95 5.00
N LYS A 193 -1.17 -11.45 5.95
CA LYS A 193 -2.42 -12.18 5.69
C LYS A 193 -3.41 -11.88 6.80
N ASP A 194 -4.47 -11.14 6.50
CA ASP A 194 -5.48 -10.85 7.51
C ASP A 194 -6.87 -10.59 6.95
N LEU A 195 -7.88 -10.66 7.82
CA LEU A 195 -9.25 -10.28 7.54
C LEU A 195 -9.54 -8.90 8.13
N HIS A 196 -10.16 -8.05 7.32
CA HIS A 196 -10.56 -6.71 7.70
C HIS A 196 -12.02 -6.46 7.36
N VAL A 197 -12.73 -5.76 8.25
CA VAL A 197 -14.15 -5.45 8.08
C VAL A 197 -14.39 -3.95 8.22
N ARG A 198 -15.16 -3.41 7.28
CA ARG A 198 -15.59 -2.02 7.25
C ARG A 198 -17.11 -1.94 7.20
N TYR A 199 -17.68 -1.04 7.99
CA TYR A 199 -19.10 -0.73 8.04
C TYR A 199 -19.37 0.64 7.46
N GLY A 200 -20.53 0.82 6.84
CA GLY A 200 -20.95 2.06 6.22
C GLY A 200 -22.40 2.39 6.55
N ILE A 201 -22.69 3.67 6.71
CA ILE A 201 -24.04 4.20 6.87
C ILE A 201 -24.20 5.47 6.03
N GLN A 202 -25.35 5.62 5.38
CA GLN A 202 -25.74 6.82 4.65
C GLN A 202 -27.23 7.09 4.85
N TYR A 203 -27.61 8.35 4.94
CA TYR A 203 -28.99 8.81 4.92
C TYR A 203 -29.14 9.87 3.83
N THR A 204 -30.11 9.66 2.93
CA THR A 204 -30.42 10.59 1.85
C THR A 204 -31.85 11.08 1.97
N ASP A 205 -32.04 12.40 1.89
CA ASP A 205 -33.35 13.05 1.91
C ASP A 205 -33.46 14.18 0.89
N SER A 206 -34.68 14.46 0.45
CA SER A 206 -35.01 15.48 -0.54
C SER A 206 -35.33 16.80 0.15
N ILE A 207 -34.41 17.75 0.11
CA ILE A 207 -34.61 19.09 0.66
C ILE A 207 -35.22 20.00 -0.41
N PHE A 208 -36.24 20.77 -0.01
CA PHE A 208 -37.00 21.70 -0.87
C PHE A 208 -37.56 21.05 -2.16
N GLY A 209 -37.73 19.72 -2.17
CA GLY A 209 -38.25 18.95 -3.31
C GLY A 209 -37.37 18.97 -4.58
N LYS A 210 -36.16 19.53 -4.50
CA LYS A 210 -35.27 19.72 -5.67
C LYS A 210 -33.85 19.25 -5.43
N TYR A 211 -33.39 19.22 -4.18
CA TYR A 211 -32.02 18.90 -3.82
C TYR A 211 -31.99 17.62 -3.01
N ASN A 212 -31.05 16.72 -3.32
CA ASN A 212 -30.81 15.54 -2.50
C ASN A 212 -29.64 15.84 -1.57
N LEU A 213 -29.89 15.84 -0.26
CA LEU A 213 -28.82 15.89 0.74
C LEU A 213 -28.51 14.47 1.19
N THR A 214 -27.23 14.09 1.16
CA THR A 214 -26.76 12.82 1.72
C THR A 214 -25.75 13.09 2.81
N VAL A 215 -25.98 12.49 3.98
CA VAL A 215 -25.03 12.45 5.09
C VAL A 215 -24.62 11.01 5.30
N GLY A 216 -23.33 10.76 5.51
CA GLY A 216 -22.83 9.41 5.66
C GLY A 216 -21.54 9.34 6.45
N GLY A 217 -21.31 8.18 7.03
CA GLY A 217 -20.12 7.83 7.78
C GLY A 217 -19.74 6.37 7.52
N PHE A 218 -18.50 6.04 7.82
CA PHE A 218 -18.03 4.67 7.82
C PHE A 218 -17.19 4.44 9.08
N PHE A 219 -17.10 3.18 9.48
CA PHE A 219 -16.27 2.73 10.59
C PHE A 219 -15.48 1.53 10.13
N GLU A 220 -14.19 1.50 10.45
CA GLU A 220 -13.27 0.42 10.16
C GLU A 220 -12.66 -0.03 11.48
N ASN A 221 -12.47 -1.34 11.65
CA ASN A 221 -11.82 -1.84 12.85
C ASN A 221 -10.29 -1.66 12.72
N THR A 222 -9.66 -1.01 13.69
CA THR A 222 -8.20 -0.97 13.82
C THR A 222 -7.73 -2.33 14.36
N THR A 223 -7.56 -3.29 13.45
CA THR A 223 -6.96 -4.58 13.76
C THR A 223 -5.48 -4.55 13.42
N SER A 224 -4.64 -4.88 14.38
CA SER A 224 -3.24 -5.15 14.12
C SER A 224 -3.12 -6.33 13.16
N LEU A 225 -2.49 -6.12 12.02
CA LEU A 225 -2.36 -7.10 10.96
C LEU A 225 -1.44 -8.24 11.38
N ASN A 226 -1.92 -9.47 11.24
CA ASN A 226 -1.08 -10.65 11.37
C ASN A 226 -0.06 -10.69 10.22
N ALA A 227 1.22 -10.72 10.59
CA ALA A 227 2.31 -10.78 9.63
C ALA A 227 3.41 -11.77 10.08
N ASP A 228 3.94 -12.51 9.10
CA ASP A 228 5.11 -13.37 9.27
C ASP A 228 6.34 -12.65 8.73
N VAL A 229 7.36 -12.47 9.57
CA VAL A 229 8.63 -11.85 9.18
C VAL A 229 9.71 -12.90 8.98
N TYR A 230 10.39 -12.83 7.84
CA TYR A 230 11.56 -13.64 7.48
C TYR A 230 12.76 -12.71 7.32
N ARG A 231 13.88 -12.99 7.98
CA ARG A 231 15.08 -12.17 7.86
C ARG A 231 16.32 -13.02 7.61
N TYR A 232 17.10 -12.61 6.61
CA TYR A 232 18.34 -13.26 6.21
C TYR A 232 19.46 -12.23 6.07
N THR A 233 20.55 -12.45 6.81
CA THR A 233 21.73 -11.57 6.76
C THR A 233 22.97 -12.37 6.37
N ASN A 234 23.65 -11.98 5.29
CA ASN A 234 24.89 -12.60 4.80
C ASN A 234 25.99 -11.54 4.67
N ARG A 235 27.21 -11.89 5.07
CA ARG A 235 28.41 -11.08 4.85
C ARG A 235 29.45 -11.86 4.05
N THR A 236 30.00 -11.23 3.02
CA THR A 236 31.10 -11.73 2.21
C THR A 236 32.28 -10.77 2.31
N ILE A 237 33.46 -11.30 2.67
CA ILE A 237 34.71 -10.54 2.71
C ILE A 237 35.66 -11.14 1.66
N THR A 238 36.16 -10.29 0.78
CA THR A 238 37.16 -10.65 -0.23
C THR A 238 38.49 -10.00 0.14
N ILE A 239 39.53 -10.81 0.37
CA ILE A 239 40.88 -10.34 0.70
C ILE A 239 41.81 -10.64 -0.49
N GLY A 240 42.44 -9.61 -1.06
CA GLY A 240 43.26 -9.76 -2.27
C GLY A 240 42.50 -10.31 -3.49
N SER A 241 43.12 -11.15 -4.30
CA SER A 241 42.54 -11.71 -5.55
C SER A 241 41.89 -13.09 -5.43
N GLU A 242 41.94 -13.77 -4.28
CA GLU A 242 41.62 -15.22 -4.22
C GLU A 242 40.80 -15.70 -3.01
N ALA A 243 40.78 -15.00 -1.86
CA ALA A 243 40.06 -15.49 -0.68
C ALA A 243 38.71 -14.79 -0.50
N MET A 244 37.61 -15.52 -0.79
CA MET A 244 36.24 -15.13 -0.42
C MET A 244 35.81 -15.89 0.83
N ILE A 245 35.54 -15.18 1.91
CA ILE A 245 34.93 -15.73 3.13
C ILE A 245 33.48 -15.25 3.16
N SER A 246 32.51 -16.17 3.05
CA SER A 246 31.09 -15.86 3.20
C SER A 246 30.56 -16.50 4.47
N ASP A 247 29.85 -15.72 5.28
CA ASP A 247 29.30 -16.15 6.56
C ASP A 247 27.85 -15.66 6.72
N THR A 248 26.98 -16.54 7.23
CA THR A 248 25.57 -16.21 7.51
C THR A 248 25.48 -15.74 8.95
N ILE A 249 25.23 -14.45 9.15
CA ILE A 249 25.28 -13.84 10.49
C ILE A 249 23.95 -14.06 11.23
N ILE A 250 22.82 -14.00 10.53
CA ILE A 250 21.48 -14.19 11.09
C ILE A 250 20.60 -14.92 10.08
N ASN A 251 19.91 -15.96 10.54
CA ASN A 251 18.86 -16.65 9.80
C ASN A 251 17.67 -16.89 10.74
N ASP A 252 16.80 -15.88 10.86
CA ASP A 252 15.64 -15.94 11.75
C ASP A 252 14.39 -16.24 10.92
N THR A 253 13.74 -17.35 11.25
CA THR A 253 12.58 -17.85 10.49
C THR A 253 11.35 -17.77 11.39
N ILE A 254 10.50 -16.77 11.11
CA ILE A 254 9.18 -16.50 11.72
C ILE A 254 9.26 -15.82 13.09
N THR A 255 9.16 -14.49 13.06
CA THR A 255 8.55 -13.75 14.17
C THR A 255 7.12 -13.40 13.74
N SER A 256 6.13 -14.06 14.33
CA SER A 256 4.73 -13.68 14.15
C SER A 256 4.49 -12.39 14.93
N GLY A 257 4.17 -11.32 14.22
CA GLY A 257 4.00 -9.99 14.77
C GLY A 257 2.68 -9.36 14.34
N SER A 258 2.33 -8.28 15.03
CA SER A 258 1.13 -7.50 14.77
C SER A 258 1.54 -6.12 14.24
N ILE A 259 1.08 -5.74 13.05
CA ILE A 259 1.42 -4.44 12.44
C ILE A 259 0.18 -3.54 12.43
N GLU A 260 0.27 -2.35 13.02
CA GLU A 260 -0.83 -1.38 12.96
C GLU A 260 -0.88 -0.68 11.60
N LEU A 261 -2.11 -0.50 11.07
CA LEU A 261 -2.42 0.31 9.89
C LEU A 261 -2.82 1.73 10.30
#